data_AF-A0A8K0CXD6-F1
#
_entry.id   AF-A0A8K0CXD6-F1
#
_cell.length_a   1.000
_cell.length_b   1.000
_cell.length_c   1.000
_cell.angle_alpha   90.00
_cell.angle_beta   90.00
_cell.angle_gamma   90.00
#
_symmetry.space_group_name_H-M   'P 1'
#
loop_
_entity.id
_entity.type
_entity.pdbx_description
1 polymer ?
#
loop_
_entity_poly.entity_id
_entity_poly.type
_entity_poly.pdbx_seq_one_letter_code
_entity_poly.pdbx_strand_id
1 'polypeptide(L)'
;MAAEHKHFLTLDDINPNIKKMEWSSICGPLVAKAQQLEKEFKNDVKKPFKEILKLDISDCQAMGQPPITFIRQVISMVVYPPLLDDPKLPDDANQRARTILNACKGGSMGSYTNEIGIEIIRKHVAKFIEKRDVTPCNWEDVILCG
;
A
#
# COMPACT_ATOMS: atom_id res chain seq x y z
N MET A 1 1.06 -19.44 -51.33
CA MET A 1 1.74 -19.42 -50.02
C MET A 1 1.21 -18.20 -49.27
N ALA A 2 0.35 -18.41 -48.27
CA ALA A 2 -0.23 -17.32 -47.49
C ALA A 2 0.82 -16.81 -46.50
N ALA A 3 1.10 -15.51 -46.53
CA ALA A 3 2.06 -14.89 -45.61
C ALA A 3 1.53 -14.98 -44.18
N GLU A 4 2.32 -15.56 -43.27
CA GLU A 4 2.10 -15.46 -41.83
C GLU A 4 2.18 -13.98 -41.43
N HIS A 5 1.03 -13.35 -41.18
CA HIS A 5 0.99 -12.04 -40.56
C HIS A 5 1.38 -12.19 -39.08
N LYS A 6 2.66 -11.92 -38.76
CA LYS A 6 3.06 -11.62 -37.39
C LYS A 6 2.36 -10.33 -36.97
N HIS A 7 1.30 -10.45 -36.18
CA HIS A 7 0.69 -9.30 -35.52
C HIS A 7 1.65 -8.79 -34.43
N PHE A 8 2.31 -7.66 -34.72
CA PHE A 8 3.10 -6.94 -33.73
C PHE A 8 2.18 -5.96 -33.00
N LEU A 9 2.26 -5.93 -31.68
CA LEU A 9 1.53 -4.94 -30.89
C LEU A 9 2.14 -3.56 -31.14
N THR A 10 1.41 -2.69 -31.83
CA THR A 10 1.79 -1.28 -32.00
C THR A 10 0.94 -0.37 -31.12
N LEU A 11 1.39 0.87 -30.88
CA LEU A 11 0.59 1.86 -30.14
C LEU A 11 -0.77 2.10 -30.79
N ASP A 12 -0.90 1.92 -32.11
CA ASP A 12 -2.15 2.08 -32.84
C ASP A 12 -3.15 0.95 -32.55
N ASP A 13 -2.66 -0.26 -32.28
CA ASP A 13 -3.46 -1.46 -32.02
C ASP A 13 -3.97 -1.56 -30.56
N ILE A 14 -3.49 -0.69 -29.67
CA ILE A 14 -3.87 -0.71 -28.24
C ILE A 14 -5.23 -0.03 -28.03
N ASN A 15 -5.97 -0.44 -26.98
CA ASN A 15 -7.24 0.16 -26.58
C ASN A 15 -7.11 1.70 -26.43
N PRO A 16 -7.95 2.50 -27.13
CA PRO A 16 -7.88 3.96 -27.07
C PRO A 16 -8.10 4.53 -25.67
N ASN A 17 -8.80 3.82 -24.77
CA ASN A 17 -8.99 4.26 -23.38
C ASN A 17 -7.66 4.26 -22.60
N ILE A 18 -6.76 3.32 -22.89
CA ILE A 18 -5.42 3.27 -22.28
C ILE A 18 -4.56 4.42 -22.82
N LYS A 19 -4.68 4.74 -24.11
CA LYS A 19 -3.93 5.86 -24.73
C LYS A 19 -4.31 7.21 -24.15
N LYS A 20 -5.58 7.39 -23.80
CA LYS A 20 -6.12 8.62 -23.20
C LYS A 20 -5.91 8.69 -21.68
N MET A 21 -5.59 7.57 -21.05
CA MET A 21 -5.42 7.53 -19.60
C MET A 21 -4.11 8.23 -19.23
N GLU A 22 -4.22 9.37 -18.57
CA GLU A 22 -3.08 10.10 -18.04
C GLU A 22 -2.93 9.83 -16.54
N TRP A 23 -1.72 9.41 -16.14
CA TRP A 23 -1.35 9.16 -14.75
C TRP A 23 -0.19 10.08 -14.35
N SER A 24 -0.36 11.36 -14.64
CA SER A 24 0.69 12.38 -14.67
C SER A 24 1.33 12.66 -13.31
N SER A 25 0.62 12.44 -12.20
CA SER A 25 1.14 12.72 -10.86
C SER A 25 2.13 11.67 -10.33
N ILE A 26 2.22 10.50 -10.96
CA ILE A 26 3.12 9.42 -10.50
C ILE A 26 4.12 9.04 -11.60
N CYS A 27 3.73 9.12 -12.88
CA CYS A 27 4.60 8.78 -14.02
C CYS A 27 4.68 9.90 -15.07
N GLY A 28 4.45 11.15 -14.67
CA GLY A 28 4.47 12.29 -15.59
C GLY A 28 5.87 12.76 -15.98
N PRO A 29 5.95 13.71 -16.94
CA PRO A 29 7.21 14.29 -17.39
C PRO A 29 8.04 14.94 -16.28
N LEU A 30 7.37 15.52 -15.27
CA LEU A 30 8.02 16.14 -14.11
C LEU A 30 8.79 15.11 -13.28
N VAL A 31 8.16 13.98 -12.97
CA VAL A 31 8.77 12.88 -12.22
C VAL A 31 9.95 12.30 -13.00
N ALA A 32 9.79 12.10 -14.31
CA ALA A 32 10.87 11.64 -15.18
C ALA A 32 12.08 12.61 -15.18
N LYS A 33 11.81 13.92 -15.21
CA LYS A 33 12.86 14.94 -15.14
C LYS A 33 13.55 14.95 -13.77
N ALA A 34 12.79 14.83 -12.68
CA ALA A 34 13.34 14.73 -11.33
C ALA A 34 14.27 13.52 -11.22
N GLN A 35 13.86 12.35 -11.71
CA GLN A 35 14.70 11.15 -11.73
C GLN A 35 15.96 11.30 -12.58
N GLN A 36 15.87 12.00 -13.72
CA GLN A 36 17.06 12.32 -14.53
C GLN A 36 18.03 13.19 -13.72
N LEU A 37 17.54 14.24 -13.06
CA LEU A 37 18.37 15.13 -12.26
C LEU A 37 18.98 14.39 -11.06
N GLU A 38 18.27 13.47 -10.40
CA GLU A 38 18.82 12.62 -9.34
C GLU A 38 19.99 11.76 -9.84
N LYS A 39 19.92 11.24 -11.07
CA LYS A 39 21.03 10.52 -11.70
C LYS A 39 22.21 11.45 -12.02
N GLU A 40 21.93 12.68 -12.47
CA GLU A 40 22.96 13.69 -12.72
C GLU A 40 23.68 14.10 -11.42
N PHE A 41 22.96 14.22 -10.30
CA PHE A 41 23.57 14.47 -8.98
C PHE A 41 24.49 13.32 -8.54
N LYS A 42 24.14 12.07 -8.81
CA LYS A 42 25.01 10.91 -8.53
C LYS A 42 26.31 10.93 -9.34
N ASN A 43 26.32 11.63 -10.48
CA ASN A 43 27.49 11.77 -11.35
C ASN A 43 28.24 13.10 -11.12
N ASP A 44 28.04 13.76 -9.97
CA ASP A 44 28.70 15.01 -9.55
C ASP A 44 28.52 16.20 -10.51
N VAL A 45 27.43 16.22 -11.28
CA VAL A 45 27.11 17.38 -12.15
C VAL A 45 26.63 18.54 -11.29
N LYS A 46 27.38 19.65 -11.29
CA LYS A 46 27.02 20.86 -10.54
C LYS A 46 25.73 21.49 -11.09
N LYS A 47 24.75 21.69 -10.21
CA LYS A 47 23.47 22.36 -10.46
C LYS A 47 23.30 23.56 -9.51
N PRO A 48 22.39 24.51 -9.79
CA PRO A 48 22.14 25.67 -8.92
C PRO A 48 21.45 25.33 -7.58
N PHE A 49 21.12 24.07 -7.34
CA PHE A 49 20.50 23.56 -6.12
C PHE A 49 21.27 22.34 -5.61
N LYS A 50 21.15 22.05 -4.32
CA LYS A 50 21.93 21.00 -3.63
C LYS A 50 21.24 19.63 -3.62
N GLU A 51 19.92 19.63 -3.64
CA GLU A 51 19.11 18.42 -3.54
C GLU A 51 17.76 18.62 -4.24
N ILE A 52 17.09 17.51 -4.52
CA ILE A 52 15.74 17.48 -5.09
C ILE A 52 14.79 17.00 -4.00
N LEU A 53 13.84 17.84 -3.62
CA LEU A 53 12.78 17.48 -2.70
C LEU A 53 11.53 17.09 -3.50
N LYS A 54 11.10 15.83 -3.33
CA LYS A 54 9.88 15.30 -3.96
C LYS A 54 8.68 15.65 -3.09
N LEU A 55 7.99 16.74 -3.46
CA LEU A 55 6.78 17.22 -2.80
C LEU A 55 5.52 17.03 -3.66
N ASP A 56 5.64 16.24 -4.72
CA ASP A 56 4.60 15.88 -5.66
C ASP A 56 3.70 14.74 -5.16
N ILE A 57 4.23 13.88 -4.29
CA ILE A 57 3.52 12.73 -3.73
C ILE A 57 3.49 12.87 -2.21
N SER A 58 2.32 12.62 -1.60
CA SER A 58 2.13 12.64 -0.15
C SER A 58 2.72 11.39 0.55
N ASP A 59 4.02 11.12 0.36
CA ASP A 59 4.73 10.05 1.05
C ASP A 59 5.38 10.57 2.36
N CYS A 60 4.57 10.59 3.42
CA CYS A 60 5.01 11.12 4.71
C CYS A 60 6.19 10.34 5.31
N GLN A 61 6.28 9.02 5.09
CA GLN A 61 7.36 8.21 5.66
C GLN A 61 8.68 8.46 4.92
N ALA A 62 8.66 8.63 3.59
CA ALA A 62 9.85 9.06 2.84
C ALA A 62 10.33 10.46 3.26
N MET A 63 9.41 11.33 3.67
CA MET A 63 9.71 12.66 4.21
C MET A 63 10.13 12.66 5.69
N GLY A 64 10.34 11.49 6.30
CA GLY A 64 10.91 11.36 7.64
C GLY A 64 9.89 11.27 8.78
N GLN A 65 8.58 11.11 8.48
CA GLN A 65 7.60 10.85 9.53
C GLN A 65 7.88 9.49 10.20
N PRO A 66 8.11 9.43 11.52
CA PRO A 66 8.35 8.17 12.21
C PRO A 66 7.10 7.28 12.13
N PRO A 67 7.26 5.96 11.89
CA PRO A 67 6.14 5.05 11.86
C PRO A 67 5.52 4.90 13.25
N ILE A 68 4.22 4.60 13.30
CA ILE A 68 3.51 4.36 14.56
C ILE A 68 3.94 3.00 15.13
N THR A 69 4.54 3.02 16.33
CA THR A 69 5.12 1.83 16.99
C THR A 69 4.12 0.70 17.16
N PHE A 70 2.91 0.99 17.67
CA PHE A 70 1.88 -0.01 17.90
C PHE A 70 1.49 -0.76 16.61
N ILE A 71 1.33 -0.04 15.51
CA ILE A 71 0.98 -0.63 14.21
C ILE A 71 2.11 -1.56 13.73
N ARG A 72 3.37 -1.11 13.85
CA ARG A 72 4.54 -1.91 13.49
C ARG A 72 4.64 -3.20 14.33
N GLN A 73 4.43 -3.10 15.64
CA GLN A 73 4.44 -4.27 16.53
C GLN A 73 3.38 -5.29 16.14
N VAL A 74 2.13 -4.85 15.94
CA VAL A 74 1.03 -5.75 15.55
C VAL A 74 1.31 -6.43 14.21
N ILE A 75 1.75 -5.67 13.19
CA ILE A 75 2.09 -6.25 11.88
C ILE A 75 3.21 -7.28 12.03
N SER A 76 4.30 -6.95 12.74
CA SER A 76 5.42 -7.86 12.95
C SER A 76 5.00 -9.19 13.60
N MET A 77 4.11 -9.15 14.61
CA MET A 77 3.61 -10.36 15.26
C MET A 77 2.69 -11.20 14.38
N VAL A 78 1.87 -10.56 13.54
CA VAL A 78 1.00 -11.30 12.61
C VAL A 78 1.80 -11.89 11.45
N VAL A 79 2.91 -11.25 11.04
CA VAL A 79 3.84 -11.78 10.02
C VAL A 79 4.72 -12.89 10.59
N TYR A 80 5.18 -12.74 11.83
CA TYR A 80 6.05 -13.71 12.51
C TYR A 80 5.47 -14.09 13.89
N PRO A 81 4.53 -15.07 13.93
CA PRO A 81 3.82 -15.46 15.15
C PRO A 81 4.68 -15.85 16.36
N PRO A 82 5.92 -16.38 16.24
CA PRO A 82 6.78 -16.64 17.40
C PRO A 82 7.08 -15.41 18.27
N LEU A 83 6.90 -14.18 17.74
CA LEU A 83 7.04 -12.96 18.54
C LEU A 83 5.93 -12.76 19.58
N LEU A 84 4.81 -13.48 19.46
CA LEU A 84 3.69 -13.39 20.42
C LEU A 84 4.05 -13.86 21.84
N ASP A 85 5.17 -14.56 21.99
CA ASP A 85 5.67 -15.07 23.25
C ASP A 85 6.84 -14.21 23.80
N ASP A 86 7.21 -13.12 23.12
CA ASP A 86 8.26 -12.20 23.58
C ASP A 86 7.72 -11.26 24.69
N PRO A 87 8.30 -11.29 25.91
CA PRO A 87 7.86 -10.45 27.02
C PRO A 87 8.15 -8.94 26.82
N LYS A 88 8.91 -8.56 25.79
CA LYS A 88 9.21 -7.15 25.47
C LYS A 88 8.07 -6.46 24.73
N LEU A 89 7.12 -7.21 24.19
CA LEU A 89 6.00 -6.66 23.43
C LEU A 89 4.80 -6.41 24.35
N PRO A 90 4.06 -5.31 24.14
CA PRO A 90 2.98 -4.96 25.02
C PRO A 90 1.77 -5.88 24.80
N ASP A 91 1.04 -6.15 25.89
CA ASP A 91 -0.06 -7.11 25.92
C ASP A 91 -1.22 -6.73 25.00
N ASP A 92 -1.48 -5.42 24.84
CA ASP A 92 -2.52 -4.89 23.96
C ASP A 92 -2.24 -5.20 22.47
N ALA A 93 -0.98 -5.08 22.05
CA ALA A 93 -0.55 -5.43 20.70
C ALA A 93 -0.61 -6.95 20.49
N ASN A 94 -0.19 -7.74 21.49
CA ASN A 94 -0.29 -9.21 21.49
C ASN A 94 -1.74 -9.66 21.31
N GLN A 95 -2.67 -9.07 22.08
CA GLN A 95 -4.09 -9.38 22.00
C GLN A 95 -4.64 -9.04 20.61
N ARG A 96 -4.23 -7.89 20.04
CA ARG A 96 -4.67 -7.47 18.71
C ARG A 96 -4.16 -8.43 17.63
N ALA A 97 -2.90 -8.83 17.70
CA ALA A 97 -2.30 -9.77 16.76
C ALA A 97 -2.96 -11.16 16.83
N ARG A 98 -3.20 -11.70 18.03
CA ARG A 98 -3.92 -12.98 18.22
C ARG A 98 -5.33 -12.93 17.66
N THR A 99 -6.05 -11.83 17.87
CA THR A 99 -7.40 -11.63 17.31
C THR A 99 -7.40 -11.67 15.79
N ILE A 100 -6.40 -11.05 15.15
CA ILE A 100 -6.26 -11.05 13.69
C ILE A 100 -5.91 -12.46 13.18
N LEU A 101 -4.91 -13.12 13.78
CA LEU A 101 -4.49 -14.45 13.38
C LEU A 101 -5.62 -15.49 13.51
N ASN A 102 -6.41 -15.43 14.59
CA ASN A 102 -7.55 -16.33 14.79
C ASN A 102 -8.66 -16.13 13.74
N ALA A 103 -8.76 -14.94 13.15
CA ALA A 103 -9.71 -14.66 12.07
C ALA A 103 -9.18 -15.08 10.69
N CYS A 104 -7.86 -15.30 10.56
CA CYS A 104 -7.26 -15.87 9.37
C CYS A 104 -7.44 -17.38 9.33
N LYS A 105 -7.70 -17.94 8.13
CA LYS A 105 -7.85 -19.39 7.98
C LYS A 105 -6.51 -20.07 8.29
N GLY A 106 -6.52 -21.03 9.20
CA GLY A 106 -5.31 -21.75 9.61
C GLY A 106 -4.31 -20.89 10.41
N GLY A 107 -4.72 -19.76 10.98
CA GLY A 107 -3.84 -18.94 11.80
C GLY A 107 -2.71 -18.25 11.03
N SER A 108 -2.83 -18.13 9.70
CA SER A 108 -1.78 -17.59 8.84
C SER A 108 -2.25 -16.36 8.07
N MET A 109 -1.48 -15.27 8.16
CA MET A 109 -1.70 -14.04 7.39
C MET A 109 -1.68 -14.29 5.87
N GLY A 110 -0.92 -15.29 5.41
CA GLY A 110 -0.82 -15.62 3.99
C GLY A 110 -2.02 -16.39 3.42
N SER A 111 -3.02 -16.70 4.25
CA SER A 111 -4.23 -17.36 3.79
C SER A 111 -5.12 -16.41 2.98
N TYR A 112 -5.77 -16.94 1.94
CA TYR A 112 -6.77 -16.16 1.21
C TYR A 112 -7.91 -15.73 2.13
N THR A 113 -8.26 -14.46 2.02
CA THR A 113 -9.41 -13.88 2.71
C THR A 113 -10.65 -13.96 1.80
N ASN A 114 -11.83 -13.73 2.37
CA ASN A 114 -13.04 -13.61 1.54
C ASN A 114 -12.93 -12.38 0.64
N GLU A 115 -13.69 -12.33 -0.47
CA GLU A 115 -13.63 -11.26 -1.48
C GLU A 115 -13.81 -9.85 -0.90
N ILE A 116 -14.59 -9.74 0.18
CA ILE A 116 -14.89 -8.49 0.89
C ILE A 116 -13.91 -8.20 2.04
N GLY A 117 -12.96 -9.09 2.30
CA GLY A 117 -11.94 -8.99 3.35
C GLY A 117 -12.25 -9.82 4.61
N ILE A 118 -11.38 -9.69 5.62
CA ILE A 118 -11.49 -10.41 6.90
C ILE A 118 -12.62 -9.82 7.75
N GLU A 119 -13.56 -10.67 8.18
CA GLU A 119 -14.76 -10.27 8.92
C GLU A 119 -14.46 -9.45 10.18
N ILE A 120 -13.50 -9.88 11.01
CA ILE A 120 -13.18 -9.16 12.24
C ILE A 120 -12.65 -7.75 11.96
N ILE A 121 -11.91 -7.58 10.86
CA ILE A 121 -11.38 -6.27 10.46
C ILE A 121 -12.53 -5.37 10.00
N ARG A 122 -13.45 -5.88 9.18
CA ARG A 122 -14.68 -5.17 8.78
C ARG A 122 -15.49 -4.69 9.99
N LYS A 123 -15.70 -5.57 10.99
CA LYS A 123 -16.37 -5.21 12.25
C LYS A 123 -15.62 -4.12 13.03
N HIS A 124 -14.30 -4.16 13.06
CA HIS A 124 -13.50 -3.12 13.70
C HIS A 124 -13.58 -1.77 12.97
N VAL A 125 -13.60 -1.78 11.63
CA VAL A 125 -13.78 -0.58 10.82
C VAL A 125 -15.16 0.03 11.06
N ALA A 126 -16.23 -0.78 11.02
CA ALA A 126 -17.58 -0.32 11.33
C ALA A 126 -17.66 0.33 12.71
N LYS A 127 -17.16 -0.34 13.76
CA LYS A 127 -17.10 0.22 15.14
C LYS A 127 -16.29 1.51 15.22
N PHE A 128 -15.21 1.63 14.44
CA PHE A 128 -14.42 2.86 14.38
C PHE A 128 -15.21 4.01 13.75
N ILE A 129 -15.92 3.75 12.64
CA ILE A 129 -16.79 4.72 11.98
C ILE A 129 -17.93 5.14 12.92
N GLU A 130 -18.58 4.19 13.60
CA GLU A 130 -19.62 4.47 14.59
C GLU A 130 -19.12 5.40 15.70
N LYS A 131 -17.92 5.14 16.23
CA LYS A 131 -17.33 5.96 17.28
C LYS A 131 -16.93 7.36 16.79
N ARG A 132 -16.49 7.47 15.53
CA ARG A 132 -16.08 8.75 14.93
C ARG A 132 -17.28 9.63 14.59
N ASP A 133 -18.32 9.04 14.01
CA ASP A 133 -19.45 9.75 13.39
C ASP A 133 -20.73 9.70 14.24
N VAL A 134 -20.71 8.98 15.37
CA VAL A 134 -21.86 8.83 16.31
C VAL A 134 -23.13 8.32 15.60
N THR A 135 -22.94 7.51 14.56
CA THR A 135 -24.00 6.99 13.68
C THR A 135 -23.78 5.50 13.48
N PRO A 136 -24.82 4.64 13.52
CA PRO A 136 -24.65 3.20 13.32
C PRO A 136 -24.04 2.88 11.95
N CYS A 137 -23.13 1.90 11.90
CA CYS A 137 -22.46 1.45 10.68
C CYS A 137 -22.55 -0.07 10.60
N ASN A 138 -23.18 -0.58 9.54
CA ASN A 138 -23.20 -2.02 9.30
C ASN A 138 -21.85 -2.46 8.71
N TRP A 139 -21.24 -3.47 9.33
CA TRP A 139 -19.98 -4.05 8.86
C TRP A 139 -20.12 -4.80 7.53
N GLU A 140 -21.35 -5.14 7.12
CA GLU A 140 -21.62 -5.75 5.81
C GLU A 140 -21.35 -4.78 4.66
N ASP A 141 -21.54 -3.49 4.89
CA ASP A 141 -21.29 -2.42 3.92
C ASP A 141 -19.80 -2.02 3.82
N VAL A 142 -18.94 -2.64 4.64
CA VAL A 142 -17.50 -2.39 4.64
C VAL A 142 -16.79 -3.39 3.74
N ILE A 143 -16.18 -2.88 2.67
CA ILE A 143 -15.35 -3.67 1.74
C ILE A 143 -13.90 -3.23 1.92
N LEU A 144 -13.01 -4.19 2.19
CA LEU A 144 -11.57 -3.92 2.29
C LEU A 144 -10.96 -3.96 0.88
N CYS A 145 -10.18 -2.94 0.53
CA CYS A 145 -9.45 -2.85 -0.72
C CYS A 145 -7.94 -2.84 -0.44
N GLY A 146 -7.17 -3.47 -1.34
CA GLY A 146 -5.71 -3.52 -1.30
C GLY A 146 -5.11 -3.14 -2.65
#